data_AF-N1WD55-F1
#
_entry.id   AF-N1WD55-F1
#
_cell.length_a   1.000
_cell.length_b   1.000
_cell.length_c   1.000
_cell.angle_alpha   90.00
_cell.angle_beta   90.00
_cell.angle_gamma   90.00
#
_symmetry.space_group_name_H-M   'P 1'
#
loop_
_entity.id
_entity.type
_entity.pdbx_description
1 polymer ?
#
loop_
_entity_poly.entity_id
_entity_poly.type
_entity_poly.pdbx_seq_one_letter_code
_entity_poly.pdbx_strand_id
1 'polypeptide(L)'
;MLKPSIKENKIPNQYLSPLFCLLFVSLLHCGGDGYDKNKSKSNDLYTAILLSLPKAEENLPQPAMNTVEITVGDTKYTKTLGVCRGDLNVNGNDNIMVPGNDQTLPLFYLHKVDFTATTNVFLTPQGPTFIFNIDMPGGGGYDPAVVCETKILENSTTIYDIQVKNCAVDKIFGAVTPPTNTISFRARCTKGL
;
A
#
# COMPACT_ATOMS: atom_id res chain seq x y z
N MET A 1 39.85 -29.09 20.88
CA MET A 1 38.42 -29.46 20.74
C MET A 1 37.63 -28.71 21.80
N LEU A 2 36.97 -27.61 21.42
CA LEU A 2 36.17 -26.78 22.32
C LEU A 2 34.69 -26.93 21.93
N LYS A 3 33.89 -27.43 22.87
CA LYS A 3 32.43 -27.63 22.73
C LYS A 3 31.73 -26.29 23.02
N PRO A 4 30.84 -25.78 22.15
CA PRO A 4 29.99 -24.64 22.50
C PRO A 4 28.84 -25.09 23.40
N SER A 5 28.63 -24.33 24.48
CA SER A 5 27.51 -24.47 25.42
C SER A 5 26.31 -23.68 24.88
N ILE A 6 25.19 -24.38 24.64
CA ILE A 6 23.92 -23.79 24.21
C ILE A 6 23.18 -23.33 25.47
N LYS A 7 22.96 -22.02 25.61
CA LYS A 7 22.05 -21.47 26.63
C LYS A 7 20.64 -21.40 26.05
N GLU A 8 19.73 -22.18 26.61
CA GLU A 8 18.29 -22.08 26.39
C GLU A 8 17.76 -20.75 26.97
N ASN A 9 17.19 -19.90 26.12
CA ASN A 9 16.43 -18.73 26.54
C ASN A 9 14.96 -19.13 26.73
N LYS A 10 14.53 -19.21 27.99
CA LYS A 10 13.10 -19.29 28.37
C LYS A 10 12.43 -17.94 28.10
N ILE A 11 11.40 -17.95 27.26
CA ILE A 11 10.49 -16.82 27.07
C ILE A 11 9.45 -16.84 28.20
N PRO A 12 9.32 -15.79 29.02
CA PRO A 12 8.25 -15.71 30.00
C PRO A 12 6.93 -15.33 29.32
N ASN A 13 5.95 -16.17 29.56
CA ASN A 13 4.55 -16.08 29.17
C ASN A 13 3.79 -15.24 30.22
N GLN A 14 3.17 -14.12 29.82
CA GLN A 14 2.29 -13.24 30.61
C GLN A 14 2.08 -11.95 29.77
N TYR A 15 0.91 -11.44 29.39
CA TYR A 15 -0.33 -11.23 30.13
C TYR A 15 -1.55 -11.24 29.18
N LEU A 16 -2.60 -11.98 29.56
CA LEU A 16 -3.97 -11.72 29.14
C LEU A 16 -4.42 -10.37 29.74
N SER A 17 -5.06 -9.52 28.95
CA SER A 17 -5.92 -8.44 29.46
C SER A 17 -7.19 -8.35 28.60
N PRO A 18 -8.34 -8.86 29.08
CA PRO A 18 -9.62 -8.57 28.46
C PRO A 18 -10.18 -7.29 29.09
N LEU A 19 -9.89 -6.13 28.50
CA LEU A 19 -10.58 -4.89 28.87
C LEU A 19 -11.92 -4.81 28.12
N PHE A 20 -12.84 -5.65 28.55
CA PHE A 20 -14.26 -5.60 28.21
C PHE A 20 -14.95 -4.76 29.29
N CYS A 21 -15.06 -3.45 29.08
CA CYS A 21 -15.82 -2.56 29.95
C CYS A 21 -16.75 -1.67 29.12
N LEU A 22 -17.97 -2.17 28.96
CA LEU A 22 -19.20 -1.49 29.33
C LEU A 22 -19.31 0.00 28.95
N LEU A 23 -19.77 0.28 27.72
CA LEU A 23 -20.47 1.51 27.37
C LEU A 23 -21.64 1.21 26.44
N PHE A 24 -22.64 0.52 26.99
CA PHE A 24 -24.02 0.57 26.52
C PHE A 24 -24.88 0.65 27.78
N VAL A 25 -25.47 1.82 28.04
CA VAL A 25 -26.73 2.07 28.79
C VAL A 25 -26.74 3.57 29.13
N SER A 26 -27.34 4.35 28.24
CA SER A 26 -27.95 5.66 28.47
C SER A 26 -28.56 6.06 27.11
N LEU A 27 -29.86 6.22 26.86
CA LEU A 27 -30.97 6.66 27.69
C LEU A 27 -32.29 6.08 27.12
N LEU A 28 -33.00 5.27 27.90
CA LEU A 28 -34.45 5.07 27.75
C LEU A 28 -35.12 5.98 28.78
N HIS A 29 -35.44 7.21 28.40
CA HIS A 29 -36.42 8.02 29.11
C HIS A 29 -37.80 7.67 28.56
N CYS A 30 -38.55 6.92 29.36
CA CYS A 30 -39.97 6.67 29.17
C CYS A 30 -40.72 7.91 29.68
N GLY A 31 -41.21 8.74 28.76
CA GLY A 31 -42.17 9.81 29.01
C GLY A 31 -43.38 9.58 28.12
N GLY A 32 -44.55 9.44 28.74
CA GLY A 32 -45.75 8.86 28.13
C GLY A 32 -46.57 9.75 27.22
N ASP A 33 -47.58 9.06 26.68
CA ASP A 33 -48.83 9.49 26.08
C ASP A 33 -48.85 10.09 24.66
N GLY A 34 -49.60 9.40 23.79
CA GLY A 34 -50.34 10.07 22.72
C GLY A 34 -50.09 9.57 21.30
N TYR A 35 -50.93 8.62 20.89
CA TYR A 35 -51.49 8.46 19.55
C TYR A 35 -50.62 8.18 18.30
N ASP A 36 -51.15 7.17 17.60
CA ASP A 36 -51.17 6.91 16.16
C ASP A 36 -50.06 6.15 15.45
N LYS A 37 -50.55 5.12 14.77
CA LYS A 37 -49.86 4.26 13.82
C LYS A 37 -49.13 5.12 12.79
N ASN A 38 -47.84 4.88 12.61
CA ASN A 38 -47.29 4.84 11.27
C ASN A 38 -46.14 3.83 11.17
N LYS A 39 -46.38 2.83 10.32
CA LYS A 39 -45.40 1.87 9.82
C LYS A 39 -44.33 2.63 9.02
N SER A 40 -43.20 2.99 9.62
CA SER A 40 -41.93 3.20 8.90
C SER A 40 -40.80 3.50 9.89
N LYS A 41 -40.29 2.48 10.60
CA LYS A 41 -39.03 2.59 11.37
C LYS A 41 -37.97 1.60 10.92
N SER A 42 -38.32 0.70 10.01
CA SER A 42 -37.41 -0.30 9.47
C SER A 42 -36.46 0.33 8.44
N ASN A 43 -36.99 1.13 7.50
CA ASN A 43 -36.21 1.66 6.39
C ASN A 43 -35.10 2.63 6.82
N ASP A 44 -35.29 3.39 7.89
CA ASP A 44 -34.31 4.37 8.37
C ASP A 44 -33.09 3.69 9.00
N LEU A 45 -33.29 2.57 9.70
CA LEU A 45 -32.20 1.78 10.28
C LEU A 45 -31.38 1.06 9.19
N TYR A 46 -32.04 0.49 8.19
CA TYR A 46 -31.35 -0.12 7.03
C TYR A 46 -30.56 0.92 6.24
N THR A 47 -31.07 2.14 6.09
CA THR A 47 -30.37 3.23 5.39
C THR A 47 -29.15 3.72 6.20
N ALA A 48 -29.27 3.84 7.52
CA ALA A 48 -28.14 4.19 8.40
C ALA A 48 -27.03 3.12 8.36
N ILE A 49 -27.40 1.83 8.33
CA ILE A 49 -26.43 0.73 8.21
C ILE A 49 -25.74 0.75 6.83
N LEU A 50 -26.49 0.96 5.75
CA LEU A 50 -25.92 1.05 4.40
C LEU A 50 -25.00 2.27 4.21
N LEU A 51 -25.29 3.40 4.85
CA LEU A 51 -24.42 4.58 4.87
C LEU A 51 -23.16 4.38 5.73
N SER A 52 -23.21 3.48 6.72
CA SER A 52 -22.07 3.15 7.58
C SER A 52 -21.13 2.09 7.01
N LEU A 53 -21.50 1.46 5.88
CA LEU A 53 -20.59 0.55 5.19
C LEU A 53 -19.40 1.36 4.68
N PRO A 54 -18.16 1.00 5.08
CA PRO A 54 -16.98 1.68 4.57
C PRO A 54 -17.00 1.58 3.05
N LYS A 55 -17.04 2.73 2.38
CA LYS A 55 -16.95 2.78 0.92
C LYS A 55 -15.63 2.13 0.54
N ALA A 56 -15.71 1.03 -0.21
CA ALA A 56 -14.52 0.37 -0.72
C ALA A 56 -13.67 1.42 -1.44
N GLU A 57 -12.41 1.55 -1.01
CA GLU A 57 -11.53 2.57 -1.54
C GLU A 57 -11.26 2.30 -3.03
N GLU A 58 -11.65 3.24 -3.90
CA GLU A 58 -11.57 3.07 -5.34
C GLU A 58 -10.10 2.98 -5.79
N ASN A 59 -9.75 1.96 -6.59
CA ASN A 59 -8.39 1.81 -7.10
C ASN A 59 -7.96 3.05 -7.92
N LEU A 60 -6.66 3.31 -7.99
CA LEU A 60 -6.14 4.33 -8.91
C LEU A 60 -6.51 3.99 -10.36
N PRO A 61 -6.64 4.98 -11.27
CA PRO A 61 -6.89 4.71 -12.69
C PRO A 61 -5.89 3.71 -13.26
N GLN A 62 -6.38 2.77 -14.06
CA GLN A 62 -5.52 1.74 -14.65
C GLN A 62 -4.62 2.35 -15.74
N PRO A 63 -3.28 2.22 -15.61
CA PRO A 63 -2.36 2.66 -16.66
C PRO A 63 -2.50 1.84 -17.93
N ALA A 64 -1.97 2.39 -19.04
CA ALA A 64 -1.69 1.61 -20.23
C ALA A 64 -0.70 0.47 -19.94
N MET A 65 -0.63 -0.53 -20.82
CA MET A 65 0.34 -1.62 -20.67
C MET A 65 1.79 -1.08 -20.73
N ASN A 66 2.67 -1.59 -19.88
CA ASN A 66 4.06 -1.15 -19.72
C ASN A 66 4.15 0.35 -19.39
N THR A 67 3.34 0.81 -18.45
CA THR A 67 3.29 2.20 -18.01
C THR A 67 3.14 2.27 -16.49
N VAL A 68 3.72 3.31 -15.90
CA VAL A 68 3.46 3.73 -14.53
C VAL A 68 2.87 5.13 -14.52
N GLU A 69 1.81 5.29 -13.73
CA GLU A 69 1.26 6.59 -13.34
C GLU A 69 1.75 6.88 -11.92
N ILE A 70 2.48 7.97 -11.74
CA ILE A 70 3.07 8.40 -10.47
C ILE A 70 2.44 9.73 -10.09
N THR A 71 2.02 9.87 -8.84
CA THR A 71 1.57 11.14 -8.26
C THR A 71 2.53 11.52 -7.15
N VAL A 72 3.23 12.64 -7.31
CA VAL A 72 4.17 13.22 -6.33
C VAL A 72 3.54 14.50 -5.80
N GLY A 73 2.99 14.45 -4.58
CA GLY A 73 2.14 15.52 -4.07
C GLY A 73 0.89 15.67 -4.95
N ASP A 74 0.71 16.84 -5.55
CA ASP A 74 -0.42 17.10 -6.47
C ASP A 74 -0.07 16.88 -7.96
N THR A 75 1.20 16.62 -8.27
CA THR A 75 1.66 16.51 -9.65
C THR A 75 1.63 15.07 -10.13
N LYS A 76 1.04 14.84 -11.31
CA LYS A 76 0.97 13.53 -11.95
C LYS A 76 2.01 13.41 -13.07
N TYR A 77 2.62 12.24 -13.15
CA TYR A 77 3.60 11.88 -14.16
C TYR A 77 3.25 10.51 -14.74
N THR A 78 3.42 10.37 -16.05
CA THR A 78 3.27 9.10 -16.75
C THR A 78 4.62 8.73 -17.35
N LYS A 79 5.06 7.49 -17.14
CA LYS A 79 6.31 6.97 -17.73
C LYS A 79 6.10 5.59 -18.32
N THR A 80 6.73 5.36 -19.47
CA THR A 80 6.86 4.01 -20.04
C THR A 80 7.78 3.17 -19.17
N LEU A 81 7.32 1.97 -18.83
CA LEU A 81 8.10 0.94 -18.17
C LEU A 81 8.76 0.03 -19.20
N GLY A 82 9.84 -0.63 -18.78
CA GLY A 82 10.27 -1.84 -19.46
C GLY A 82 9.27 -2.98 -19.26
N VAL A 83 9.62 -4.18 -19.72
CA VAL A 83 8.95 -5.38 -19.23
C VAL A 83 9.26 -5.55 -17.74
N CYS A 84 8.32 -6.11 -16.99
CA CYS A 84 8.56 -6.54 -15.63
C CYS A 84 9.48 -7.74 -15.67
N ARG A 85 10.79 -7.47 -15.54
CA ARG A 85 11.87 -8.44 -15.64
C ARG A 85 12.09 -9.09 -14.30
N GLY A 86 12.14 -10.41 -14.32
CA GLY A 86 12.47 -11.17 -13.14
C GLY A 86 12.51 -12.67 -13.38
N ASP A 87 13.22 -13.36 -12.48
CA ASP A 87 13.28 -14.81 -12.44
C ASP A 87 12.19 -15.38 -11.50
N LEU A 88 11.04 -14.69 -11.37
CA LEU A 88 9.98 -15.05 -10.42
C LEU A 88 10.51 -15.20 -8.98
N ASN A 89 11.33 -14.24 -8.55
CA ASN A 89 11.99 -14.19 -7.25
C ASN A 89 13.02 -15.32 -6.99
N VAL A 90 13.47 -16.08 -8.01
CA VAL A 90 14.49 -17.12 -7.81
C VAL A 90 15.81 -16.55 -7.25
N ASN A 91 16.16 -15.32 -7.64
CA ASN A 91 17.39 -14.65 -7.21
C ASN A 91 17.15 -13.35 -6.41
N GLY A 92 15.88 -12.99 -6.16
CA GLY A 92 15.51 -11.75 -5.48
C GLY A 92 15.95 -10.45 -6.17
N ASN A 93 16.27 -10.50 -7.46
CA ASN A 93 16.80 -9.37 -8.24
C ASN A 93 15.81 -8.82 -9.26
N ASP A 94 14.54 -9.20 -9.13
CA ASP A 94 13.46 -8.82 -10.03
C ASP A 94 13.14 -7.33 -9.87
N ASN A 95 12.95 -6.61 -10.98
CA ASN A 95 12.78 -5.15 -10.94
C ASN A 95 11.66 -4.69 -11.88
N ILE A 96 10.98 -3.62 -11.48
CA ILE A 96 10.12 -2.81 -12.34
C ILE A 96 10.72 -1.41 -12.37
N MET A 97 11.16 -0.97 -13.55
CA MET A 97 11.81 0.33 -13.69
C MET A 97 11.57 0.94 -15.07
N VAL A 98 11.72 2.26 -15.14
CA VAL A 98 11.80 3.00 -16.41
C VAL A 98 13.09 2.58 -17.14
N PRO A 99 13.04 2.20 -18.43
CA PRO A 99 14.24 1.77 -19.15
C PRO A 99 15.08 2.99 -19.57
N GLY A 100 16.41 2.83 -19.51
CA GLY A 100 17.35 3.88 -19.88
C GLY A 100 17.50 4.97 -18.81
N ASN A 101 18.12 6.09 -19.19
CA ASN A 101 18.49 7.18 -18.30
C ASN A 101 17.71 8.47 -18.58
N ASP A 102 16.41 8.37 -18.91
CA ASP A 102 15.57 9.54 -19.20
C ASP A 102 15.13 10.27 -17.91
N GLN A 103 16.01 11.16 -17.45
CA GLN A 103 15.86 11.96 -16.23
C GLN A 103 14.94 13.18 -16.38
N THR A 104 14.16 13.28 -17.47
CA THR A 104 13.25 14.43 -17.68
C THR A 104 12.01 14.42 -16.78
N LEU A 105 11.55 13.24 -16.34
CA LEU A 105 10.51 13.07 -15.31
C LEU A 105 11.00 12.05 -14.28
N PRO A 106 10.29 11.89 -13.13
CA PRO A 106 10.72 11.01 -12.06
C PRO A 106 11.03 9.59 -12.54
N LEU A 107 12.16 9.05 -12.08
CA LEU A 107 12.56 7.68 -12.35
C LEU A 107 11.95 6.78 -11.28
N PHE A 108 11.12 5.85 -11.72
CA PHE A 108 10.46 4.88 -10.86
C PHE A 108 11.32 3.63 -10.74
N TYR A 109 11.54 3.20 -9.50
CA TYR A 109 12.23 1.96 -9.19
C TYR A 109 11.45 1.15 -8.16
N LEU A 110 11.12 -0.08 -8.54
CA LEU A 110 10.68 -1.11 -7.63
C LEU A 110 11.65 -2.28 -7.75
N HIS A 111 12.41 -2.52 -6.69
CA HIS A 111 13.44 -3.54 -6.63
C HIS A 111 13.01 -4.77 -5.83
N LYS A 112 13.65 -5.90 -6.13
CA LYS A 112 13.44 -7.19 -5.45
C LYS A 112 11.96 -7.59 -5.44
N VAL A 113 11.30 -7.45 -6.58
CA VAL A 113 9.86 -7.67 -6.72
C VAL A 113 9.55 -9.15 -6.63
N ASP A 114 8.73 -9.55 -5.67
CA ASP A 114 8.26 -10.93 -5.61
C ASP A 114 7.02 -11.09 -6.49
N PHE A 115 7.21 -11.49 -7.75
CA PHE A 115 6.11 -11.74 -8.67
C PHE A 115 5.21 -12.93 -8.28
N THR A 116 5.57 -13.70 -7.25
CA THR A 116 4.72 -14.77 -6.70
C THR A 116 3.75 -14.27 -5.64
N ALA A 117 4.03 -13.11 -5.02
CA ALA A 117 3.17 -12.53 -4.00
C ALA A 117 1.89 -11.91 -4.60
N THR A 118 0.76 -12.17 -3.96
CA THR A 118 -0.56 -11.64 -4.36
C THR A 118 -1.26 -10.84 -3.25
N THR A 119 -0.88 -11.07 -2.00
CA THR A 119 -1.45 -10.44 -0.80
C THR A 119 -0.35 -10.12 0.21
N ASN A 120 -0.63 -9.24 1.18
CA ASN A 120 0.34 -8.84 2.22
C ASN A 120 1.66 -8.32 1.64
N VAL A 121 1.56 -7.57 0.54
CA VAL A 121 2.70 -6.92 -0.10
C VAL A 121 2.87 -5.54 0.52
N PHE A 122 4.12 -5.19 0.84
CA PHE A 122 4.46 -3.93 1.46
C PHE A 122 5.68 -3.34 0.79
N LEU A 123 5.69 -2.03 0.54
CA LEU A 123 6.89 -1.33 0.12
C LEU A 123 7.69 -0.88 1.34
N THR A 124 9.00 -1.05 1.25
CA THR A 124 9.93 -0.57 2.28
C THR A 124 11.09 0.19 1.62
N PRO A 125 11.79 1.06 2.37
CA PRO A 125 13.01 1.71 1.87
C PRO A 125 14.18 0.72 1.74
N GLN A 126 14.13 -0.38 2.50
CA GLN A 126 15.15 -1.44 2.51
C GLN A 126 14.52 -2.75 2.96
N GLY A 127 15.03 -3.89 2.48
CA GLY A 127 14.50 -5.18 2.88
C GLY A 127 14.83 -6.34 1.95
N PRO A 128 14.21 -7.52 2.20
CA PRO A 128 14.38 -8.68 1.36
C PRO A 128 13.60 -8.57 0.04
N THR A 129 12.44 -7.91 0.02
CA THR A 129 11.55 -7.79 -1.15
C THR A 129 10.87 -6.42 -1.21
N PHE A 130 10.44 -6.02 -2.42
CA PHE A 130 9.65 -4.80 -2.70
C PHE A 130 10.24 -3.50 -2.14
N ILE A 131 11.50 -3.23 -2.51
CA ILE A 131 12.14 -1.97 -2.17
C ILE A 131 11.71 -0.90 -3.18
N PHE A 132 11.37 0.29 -2.71
CA PHE A 132 10.89 1.38 -3.56
C PHE A 132 11.69 2.65 -3.35
N ASN A 133 12.06 3.28 -4.47
CA ASN A 133 12.56 4.63 -4.50
C ASN A 133 12.11 5.35 -5.78
N ILE A 134 12.02 6.67 -5.71
CA ILE A 134 11.81 7.53 -6.86
C ILE A 134 12.91 8.58 -6.90
N ASP A 135 13.64 8.66 -8.01
CA ASP A 135 14.59 9.75 -8.23
C ASP A 135 13.91 10.89 -8.98
N MET A 136 14.06 12.11 -8.48
CA MET A 136 13.42 13.30 -9.04
C MET A 136 14.29 13.96 -10.12
N PRO A 137 13.69 14.57 -11.17
CA PRO A 137 14.43 15.36 -12.15
C PRO A 137 15.22 16.49 -11.48
N GLY A 138 16.47 16.69 -11.92
CA GLY A 138 17.35 17.71 -11.33
C GLY A 138 18.03 17.28 -10.02
N GLY A 139 17.77 16.05 -9.55
CA GLY A 139 18.44 15.45 -8.41
C GLY A 139 17.51 15.18 -7.23
N GLY A 140 18.06 14.44 -6.26
CA GLY A 140 17.33 13.97 -5.10
C GLY A 140 16.36 12.83 -5.39
N GLY A 141 15.70 12.35 -4.34
CA GLY A 141 14.76 11.25 -4.47
C GLY A 141 13.95 11.03 -3.20
N TYR A 142 12.98 10.13 -3.29
CA TYR A 142 12.05 9.74 -2.24
C TYR A 142 12.12 8.25 -1.97
N ASP A 143 12.15 7.89 -0.69
CA ASP A 143 11.90 6.53 -0.21
C ASP A 143 10.68 6.52 0.72
N PRO A 144 10.04 5.36 0.95
CA PRO A 144 9.03 5.23 1.99
C PRO A 144 9.59 5.62 3.37
N ALA A 145 8.94 6.59 4.02
CA ALA A 145 9.23 6.97 5.41
C ALA A 145 8.71 5.93 6.40
N VAL A 146 7.69 5.18 5.98
CA VAL A 146 7.08 4.06 6.71
C VAL A 146 6.78 2.93 5.73
N VAL A 147 6.43 1.76 6.26
CA VAL A 147 5.97 0.65 5.45
C VAL A 147 4.66 1.03 4.74
N CYS A 148 4.62 0.93 3.42
CA CYS A 148 3.44 1.30 2.64
C CYS A 148 2.68 0.07 2.16
N GLU A 149 1.39 0.01 2.51
CA GLU A 149 0.51 -1.04 2.03
C GLU A 149 0.42 -1.01 0.50
N THR A 150 0.54 -2.20 -0.09
CA THR A 150 0.60 -2.37 -1.54
C THR A 150 -0.42 -3.39 -1.97
N LYS A 151 -1.13 -3.07 -3.05
CA LYS A 151 -2.15 -3.95 -3.60
C LYS A 151 -1.74 -4.43 -4.97
N ILE A 152 -1.71 -5.75 -5.12
CA ILE A 152 -1.58 -6.41 -6.42
C ILE A 152 -2.99 -6.54 -7.00
N LEU A 153 -3.24 -5.84 -8.10
CA LEU A 153 -4.54 -5.81 -8.77
C LEU A 153 -4.65 -6.88 -9.85
N GLU A 154 -3.53 -7.25 -10.46
CA GLU A 154 -3.43 -8.35 -11.41
C GLU A 154 -2.07 -9.03 -11.26
N ASN A 155 -2.06 -10.36 -11.18
CA ASN A 155 -0.85 -11.16 -11.15
C ASN A 155 -1.02 -12.41 -12.03
N SER A 156 -1.29 -12.19 -13.32
CA SER A 156 -1.46 -13.27 -14.29
C SER A 156 -0.10 -13.78 -14.80
N THR A 157 -0.12 -14.73 -15.72
CA THR A 157 1.11 -15.25 -16.36
C THR A 157 1.82 -14.18 -17.18
N THR A 158 1.07 -13.24 -17.76
CA THR A 158 1.61 -12.23 -18.68
C THR A 158 1.57 -10.82 -18.13
N ILE A 159 0.76 -10.52 -17.11
CA ILE A 159 0.56 -9.16 -16.62
C ILE A 159 0.83 -9.09 -15.12
N TYR A 160 1.47 -8.00 -14.72
CA TYR A 160 1.58 -7.57 -13.35
C TYR A 160 1.03 -6.14 -13.22
N ASP A 161 0.12 -5.95 -12.26
CA ASP A 161 -0.50 -4.66 -11.96
C ASP A 161 -0.45 -4.45 -10.44
N ILE A 162 0.28 -3.42 -10.04
CA ILE A 162 0.58 -3.10 -8.65
C ILE A 162 0.24 -1.63 -8.40
N GLN A 163 -0.44 -1.36 -7.27
CA GLN A 163 -0.72 0.01 -6.85
C GLN A 163 -0.30 0.24 -5.40
N VAL A 164 0.08 1.50 -5.15
CA VAL A 164 0.28 2.08 -3.83
C VAL A 164 -0.38 3.44 -3.79
N LYS A 165 -1.05 3.75 -2.68
CA LYS A 165 -1.73 5.01 -2.49
C LYS A 165 -1.24 5.71 -1.25
N ASN A 166 -1.03 7.02 -1.37
CA ASN A 166 -0.67 7.93 -0.29
C ASN A 166 0.45 7.37 0.61
N CYS A 167 1.43 6.70 0.01
CA CYS A 167 2.59 6.20 0.73
C CYS A 167 3.33 7.38 1.32
N ALA A 168 3.51 7.39 2.64
CA ALA A 168 4.29 8.43 3.27
C ALA A 168 5.77 8.24 2.90
N VAL A 169 6.37 9.30 2.37
CA VAL A 169 7.75 9.30 1.88
C VAL A 169 8.57 10.38 2.57
N ASP A 170 9.87 10.17 2.63
CA ASP A 170 10.84 11.19 3.00
C ASP A 170 11.92 11.28 1.91
N LYS A 171 12.56 12.44 1.82
CA LYS A 171 13.65 12.64 0.88
C LYS A 171 14.89 11.89 1.36
N ILE A 172 15.55 11.20 0.45
CA ILE A 172 16.76 10.44 0.78
C ILE A 172 18.05 11.24 0.62
N PHE A 173 18.10 12.10 -0.39
CA PHE A 173 19.23 13.00 -0.63
C PHE A 173 18.77 14.18 -1.48
N GLY A 174 19.56 15.26 -1.49
CA GLY A 174 19.32 16.42 -2.35
C GLY A 174 18.06 17.23 -2.02
N ALA A 175 17.84 18.28 -2.80
CA ALA A 175 16.56 18.97 -2.85
C ALA A 175 15.64 18.25 -3.84
N VAL A 176 14.36 18.18 -3.55
CA VAL A 176 13.34 17.50 -4.36
C VAL A 176 12.25 18.50 -4.74
N THR A 177 11.84 18.50 -6.00
CA THR A 177 10.78 19.38 -6.52
C THR A 177 9.81 18.57 -7.39
N PRO A 178 8.50 18.61 -7.11
CA PRO A 178 7.85 19.32 -6.00
C PRO A 178 8.17 18.64 -4.64
N PRO A 179 8.31 19.41 -3.55
CA PRO A 179 8.39 18.82 -2.22
C PRO A 179 7.03 18.20 -1.84
N THR A 180 7.05 16.94 -1.45
CA THR A 180 5.91 16.20 -0.90
C THR A 180 6.35 15.30 0.24
N ASN A 181 5.39 14.88 1.05
CA ASN A 181 5.52 13.80 2.03
C ASN A 181 4.68 12.56 1.65
N THR A 182 4.02 12.59 0.49
CA THR A 182 3.18 11.49 0.01
C THR A 182 3.38 11.23 -1.48
N ILE A 183 3.40 9.94 -1.85
CA ILE A 183 3.43 9.46 -3.22
C ILE A 183 2.38 8.37 -3.42
N SER A 184 1.71 8.42 -4.58
CA SER A 184 0.86 7.32 -5.06
C SER A 184 1.37 6.85 -6.41
N PHE A 185 1.23 5.57 -6.72
CA PHE A 185 1.45 5.09 -8.07
C PHE A 185 0.58 3.88 -8.40
N ARG A 186 0.36 3.67 -9.70
CA ARG A 186 -0.06 2.37 -10.24
C ARG A 186 0.83 2.04 -11.42
N ALA A 187 1.44 0.86 -11.39
CA ALA A 187 2.31 0.36 -12.44
C ALA A 187 1.67 -0.89 -13.05
N ARG A 188 1.58 -0.91 -14.38
CA ARG A 188 1.06 -2.06 -15.12
C ARG A 188 2.04 -2.42 -16.23
N CYS A 189 2.43 -3.70 -16.28
CA CYS A 189 3.47 -4.16 -17.18
C CYS A 189 3.23 -5.61 -17.62
N THR A 190 3.84 -5.94 -18.75
CA THR A 190 3.97 -7.32 -19.21
C THR A 190 5.10 -7.99 -18.44
N LYS A 191 4.88 -9.19 -17.92
CA LYS A 191 5.93 -10.02 -17.36
C LYS A 191 6.83 -10.55 -18.46
N GLY A 192 8.14 -10.42 -18.30
CA GLY A 192 9.13 -10.93 -19.24
C GLY A 192 10.27 -11.62 -18.50
N LEU A 193 10.83 -12.65 -19.14
CA LEU A 193 12.14 -13.20 -18.81
C LEU A 193 13.23 -12.34 -19.47
#